data_AF-A0A382NTZ4-F1
#
_entry.id   AF-A0A382NTZ4-F1
#
_cell.length_a   1.000
_cell.length_b   1.000
_cell.length_c   1.000
_cell.angle_alpha   90.00
_cell.angle_beta   90.00
_cell.angle_gamma   90.00
#
_symmetry.space_group_name_H-M   'P 1'
#
loop_
_entity.id
_entity.type
_entity.pdbx_description
1 polymer ?
#
loop_
_entity_poly.entity_id
_entity_poly.type
_entity_poly.pdbx_seq_one_letter_code
_entity_poly.pdbx_strand_id
1 'polypeptide(L)' 'MRLNTIFLFLVFVLLLFVCFLLLKLNQAIVFLDLLFVDIQVKVGFLILVSFLIGSLLTFTLEMIYMLKKKKSEN' A
#
# COMPACT_ATOMS: atom_id res chain seq x y z
N MET A 1 -14.11 -19.51 -15.47
CA MET A 1 -13.49 -18.96 -14.24
C MET A 1 -14.59 -18.39 -13.36
N ARG A 2 -14.58 -18.64 -12.04
CA ARG A 2 -15.57 -18.04 -11.12
C ARG A 2 -15.47 -16.51 -11.23
N LEU A 3 -16.59 -15.79 -11.27
CA LEU A 3 -16.62 -14.32 -11.33
C LEU A 3 -15.76 -13.68 -10.22
N ASN A 4 -15.73 -14.30 -9.04
CA ASN A 4 -14.84 -13.90 -7.95
C ASN A 4 -13.37 -13.88 -8.34
N THR A 5 -12.89 -14.85 -9.12
CA THR A 5 -11.49 -14.92 -9.54
C THR A 5 -11.14 -13.79 -10.51
N ILE A 6 -12.06 -13.45 -11.42
CA ILE A 6 -11.90 -12.34 -12.36
C ILE A 6 -11.89 -11.00 -11.61
N PHE A 7 -12.80 -10.82 -10.66
CA PHE A 7 -12.86 -9.63 -9.82
C PHE A 7 -11.57 -9.44 -9.01
N LEU A 8 -11.07 -10.52 -8.38
CA LEU A 8 -9.83 -10.48 -7.60
C LEU A 8 -8.62 -10.13 -8.46
N PHE A 9 -8.56 -10.68 -9.67
CA PHE A 9 -7.53 -10.34 -10.65
C PHE A 9 -7.61 -8.87 -11.10
N LEU A 10 -8.82 -8.35 -11.35
CA LEU A 10 -9.04 -6.95 -11.71
C LEU A 10 -8.54 -6.00 -10.61
N VAL A 11 -8.88 -6.28 -9.34
CA VAL A 11 -8.44 -5.50 -8.18
C VAL A 11 -6.91 -5.54 -8.07
N PHE A 12 -6.29 -6.69 -8.28
CA PHE A 12 -4.83 -6.83 -8.25
C PHE A 12 -4.15 -6.00 -9.35
N VAL A 13 -4.65 -6.05 -10.59
CA VAL A 13 -4.13 -5.24 -11.70
C VAL A 13 -4.31 -3.75 -11.43
N LEU A 14 -5.46 -3.34 -10.88
CA LEU A 14 -5.72 -1.94 -10.52
C LEU A 14 -4.75 -1.45 -9.44
N LEU A 15 -4.43 -2.30 -8.45
CA LEU A 15 -3.45 -2.00 -7.41
C LEU A 15 -2.05 -1.81 -8.00
N LEU A 16 -1.63 -2.68 -8.92
CA LEU A 16 -0.36 -2.51 -9.66
C LEU A 16 -0.34 -1.22 -10.50
N PHE A 17 -1.47 -0.88 -11.14
CA PHE A 17 -1.60 0.33 -11.93
C PHE A 17 -1.50 1.61 -11.07
N VAL A 18 -2.10 1.62 -9.89
CA VAL A 18 -1.97 2.72 -8.92
C VAL A 18 -0.52 2.86 -8.46
N CYS A 19 0.17 1.76 -8.12
CA CYS A 19 1.60 1.80 -7.79
C CYS A 19 2.45 2.37 -8.93
N PHE A 20 2.16 1.99 -10.18
CA PHE A 20 2.85 2.54 -11.34
C PHE A 20 2.62 4.04 -11.52
N LEU A 21 1.37 4.51 -11.37
CA LEU A 21 1.04 5.93 -11.42
C LEU A 21 1.75 6.71 -10.32
N LEU A 22 1.82 6.17 -9.10
CA LEU A 22 2.55 6.78 -7.99
C LEU A 22 4.05 6.90 -8.26
N LEU A 23 4.68 5.89 -8.87
CA LEU A 23 6.10 5.98 -9.28
C LEU A 23 6.36 7.04 -10.35
N LYS A 24 5.37 7.29 -11.22
CA LYS A 24 5.45 8.32 -12.25
C LYS A 24 4.98 9.69 -11.74
N LEU A 25 4.37 9.75 -10.56
CA LEU A 25 3.87 10.97 -9.95
C LEU A 25 5.04 11.82 -9.49
N ASN A 26 5.22 12.96 -10.18
CA ASN A 26 6.18 14.00 -9.88
C ASN A 26 7.61 13.49 -9.63
N GLN A 27 8.42 13.43 -10.70
CA GLN A 27 9.86 13.11 -10.63
C GLN A 27 10.68 14.19 -9.89
N ALA A 28 10.04 15.25 -9.38
CA ALA A 28 10.69 16.23 -8.55
C ALA A 28 11.34 15.57 -7.34
N ILE A 29 12.62 15.90 -7.15
CA ILE A 29 13.43 15.46 -6.02
C ILE A 29 13.10 16.41 -4.88
N VAL A 30 12.62 15.87 -3.77
CA VAL A 30 12.35 16.65 -2.55
C VAL A 30 13.40 16.26 -1.51
N PHE A 31 13.89 17.28 -0.80
CA PHE A 31 14.76 17.10 0.34
C PHE A 31 13.89 16.74 1.54
N LEU A 32 14.02 15.49 1.99
CA LEU A 32 13.38 15.01 3.19
C LEU A 32 14.35 15.25 4.34
N ASP A 33 14.04 16.25 5.16
CA ASP A 33 14.83 16.58 6.34
C ASP A 33 14.38 15.69 7.51
N LEU A 34 15.18 14.67 7.84
CA LEU A 34 14.96 13.77 8.97
C LEU A 34 15.70 14.27 10.22
N LEU A 35 15.47 15.53 10.61
CA LEU A 35 15.95 16.19 11.83
C LEU A 35 17.49 16.38 11.91
N PHE A 36 18.28 15.50 11.30
CA PHE A 36 19.75 15.50 11.22
C PHE A 36 20.27 14.85 9.92
N VAL A 37 19.39 14.38 9.03
CA VAL A 37 19.76 13.67 7.80
C VAL A 37 18.91 14.19 6.65
N ASP A 38 19.56 14.88 5.71
CA ASP A 38 18.96 15.29 4.45
C ASP A 38 19.00 14.14 3.44
N ILE A 39 17.83 13.60 3.11
CA ILE A 39 17.71 12.54 2.10
C ILE A 39 17.00 13.11 0.88
N GLN A 40 17.68 13.07 -0.27
CA GLN A 40 17.06 13.38 -1.55
C GLN A 40 16.22 12.18 -2.00
N VAL A 41 14.90 12.33 -1.93
CA VAL A 41 13.96 11.26 -2.30
C VAL A 41 13.00 11.77 -3.37
N LYS A 42 12.66 10.91 -4.33
CA LYS A 42 11.59 11.19 -5.28
C LYS A 42 10.25 11.09 -4.55
N VAL A 43 9.40 12.11 -4.70
CA VAL A 43 8.08 12.15 -4.05
C VAL A 43 7.25 10.91 -4.34
N GLY A 44 7.24 10.48 -5.62
CA GLY A 44 6.54 9.26 -6.02
C GLY A 44 7.00 8.00 -5.27
N PHE A 45 8.28 7.90 -4.93
CA PHE A 45 8.81 6.79 -4.15
C PHE A 45 8.38 6.86 -2.68
N LEU A 46 8.38 8.06 -2.10
CA LEU A 46 7.95 8.27 -0.71
C LEU A 46 6.47 7.91 -0.52
N ILE A 47 5.61 8.38 -1.45
CA ILE A 47 4.17 8.09 -1.43
C ILE A 47 3.93 6.59 -1.65
N LEU A 48 4.67 5.96 -2.56
CA LEU A 48 4.58 4.52 -2.80
C LEU A 48 4.87 3.73 -1.51
N VAL A 49 5.98 4.02 -0.84
CA VAL A 49 6.36 3.35 0.41
C VAL A 49 5.30 3.57 1.49
N SER A 50 4.80 4.80 1.65
CA SER A 50 3.72 5.11 2.60
C SER A 50 2.45 4.32 2.30
N PHE A 51 2.04 4.24 1.02
CA PHE A 51 0.88 3.47 0.59
C PHE A 51 1.04 1.97 0.86
N LEU A 52 2.20 1.38 0.56
CA LEU A 52 2.49 -0.03 0.84
C LEU A 52 2.46 -0.35 2.33
N ILE A 53 3.10 0.48 3.16
CA ILE A 53 3.11 0.31 4.62
C ILE A 53 1.68 0.43 5.17
N GLY A 54 0.92 1.44 4.73
CA GLY A 54 -0.47 1.62 5.14
C GLY A 54 -1.35 0.43 4.75
N SER A 55 -1.24 -0.04 3.50
CA SER A 55 -1.99 -1.21 3.03
C SER A 55 -1.63 -2.48 3.81
N LEU A 56 -0.34 -2.69 4.12
CA LEU A 56 0.10 -3.84 4.90
C LEU A 56 -0.46 -3.77 6.33
N LEU A 57 -0.41 -2.59 6.95
CA LEU A 57 -0.93 -2.35 8.30
C LEU A 57 -2.44 -2.62 8.38
N THR A 58 -3.22 -2.08 7.44
CA THR A 58 -4.66 -2.34 7.37
C THR A 58 -4.94 -3.82 7.21
N PHE A 59 -4.20 -4.52 6.35
CA PHE A 59 -4.36 -5.95 6.15
C PHE A 59 -4.03 -6.74 7.43
N THR A 60 -2.95 -6.39 8.14
CA THR A 60 -2.60 -7.02 9.42
C THR A 60 -3.70 -6.82 10.47
N LEU A 61 -4.25 -5.60 10.58
CA LEU A 61 -5.34 -5.30 11.52
C LEU A 61 -6.61 -6.08 11.19
N GLU A 62 -6.99 -6.13 9.91
CA GLU A 62 -8.14 -6.91 9.43
C GLU A 62 -7.98 -8.40 9.79
N MET A 63 -6.79 -8.96 9.57
CA MET A 63 -6.47 -10.36 9.92
C MET A 63 -6.59 -10.60 11.43
N ILE A 64 -6.03 -9.72 12.26
CA ILE A 64 -6.15 -9.81 13.72
C ILE A 64 -7.63 -9.75 14.15
N TYR A 65 -8.40 -8.82 13.58
CA TYR A 65 -9.83 -8.68 13.87
C TYR A 65 -10.61 -9.95 13.52
N MET A 66 -10.39 -10.52 12.34
CA MET A 66 -11.06 -11.75 11.91
C MET A 66 -10.69 -12.95 12.79
N LEU A 67 -9.41 -13.07 13.20
CA LEU A 67 -8.97 -14.13 14.12
C LEU A 67 -9.62 -13.98 15.50
N LYS A 68 -9.72 -12.74 16.03
CA LYS A 68 -10.37 -12.46 17.31
C LYS A 68 -11.88 -12.72 17.26
N LYS A 69 -12.55 -12.34 16.18
CA LYS A 69 -13.98 -12.61 15.96
C LYS A 69 -14.26 -14.11 15.95
N LYS A 70 -13.48 -14.89 15.22
CA LYS A 70 -13.64 -16.35 15.13
C LYS A 70 -13.45 -17.06 16.48
N LYS A 71 -12.62 -16.52 17.37
CA LYS A 71 -12.44 -17.03 18.74
C LYS A 71 -13.63 -16.70 19.67
N SER A 72 -14.41 -15.67 19.37
CA SER A 72 -15.56 -15.26 20.19
C SER A 72 -16.87 -15.95 19.77
N GLU A 73 -16.93 -16.54 18.59
CA GLU A 73 -18.10 -17.27 18.06
C GLU A 73 -18.03 -18.80 18.31
N ASN A 74 -16.91 -19.30 18.86
CA ASN A 74 -16.70 -20.68 19.33
C ASN A 74 -16.74 -20.72 20.87
#